data_AF-A0A956VWS0-F1
#
_entry.id   AF-A0A956VWS0-F1
#
_cell.length_a   1.000
_cell.length_b   1.000
_cell.length_c   1.000
_cell.angle_alpha   90.00
_cell.angle_beta   90.00
_cell.angle_gamma   90.00
#
_symmetry.space_group_name_H-M   'P 1'
#
loop_
_entity.id
_entity.type
_entity.pdbx_description
1 polymer ?
#
loop_
_entity_poly.entity_id
_entity_poly.type
_entity_poly.pdbx_seq_one_letter_code
_entity_poly.pdbx_strand_id
1 'polypeptide(L)'
;HPYPGYQVPFSRAIRERADLPTAAVGLITEPEHADSIVAGGDADAVLLGRELLRHPYWVQDAARALRKEIDWRPQYLRAKR
;
A
#
# COMPACT_ATOMS: atom_id res chain seq x y z
N HIS A 1 9.55 -20.11 -0.77
CA HIS A 1 9.47 -19.35 0.50
C HIS A 1 8.76 -18.03 0.25
N PRO A 2 7.94 -17.53 1.18
CA PRO A 2 7.26 -16.25 1.01
C PRO A 2 8.30 -15.11 0.97
N TYR A 3 8.08 -14.15 0.09
CA TYR A 3 8.89 -12.95 -0.09
C TYR A 3 7.97 -11.72 -0.20
N PRO A 4 8.47 -10.49 -0.03
CA PRO A 4 7.65 -9.29 -0.15
C PRO A 4 6.89 -9.25 -1.49
N GLY A 5 5.56 -9.08 -1.45
CA GLY A 5 4.75 -8.97 -2.67
C GLY A 5 4.58 -10.26 -3.46
N TYR A 6 4.79 -11.44 -2.87
CA TYR A 6 4.69 -12.73 -3.58
C TYR A 6 3.33 -13.01 -4.26
N GLN A 7 2.27 -12.29 -3.91
CA GLN A 7 0.95 -12.39 -4.55
C GLN A 7 0.67 -11.30 -5.60
N VAL A 8 1.54 -10.29 -5.72
CA VAL A 8 1.40 -9.20 -6.70
C VAL A 8 1.28 -9.72 -8.14
N PRO A 9 2.06 -10.74 -8.58
CA PRO A 9 1.92 -11.28 -9.93
C PRO A 9 0.53 -11.84 -10.25
N PHE A 10 -0.21 -12.34 -9.24
CA PHE A 10 -1.59 -12.80 -9.43
C PHE A 10 -2.55 -11.63 -9.63
N SER A 11 -2.40 -10.56 -8.84
CA SER A 11 -3.18 -9.32 -8.98
C SER A 11 -3.01 -8.73 -10.39
N ARG A 12 -1.75 -8.64 -10.85
CA ARG A 12 -1.42 -8.14 -12.20
C ARG A 12 -2.04 -9.01 -13.28
N ALA A 13 -1.86 -10.33 -13.20
CA ALA A 13 -2.36 -11.25 -14.21
C ALA A 13 -3.89 -11.21 -14.35
N ILE A 14 -4.63 -11.06 -13.24
CA ILE A 14 -6.09 -10.91 -13.27
C ILE A 14 -6.47 -9.55 -13.87
N ARG A 15 -5.82 -8.46 -13.43
CA ARG A 15 -6.07 -7.11 -13.92
C ARG A 15 -5.90 -7.02 -15.43
N GLU A 16 -4.79 -7.51 -15.96
CA GLU A 16 -4.46 -7.46 -17.39
C GLU A 16 -5.35 -8.34 -18.25
N ARG A 17 -5.74 -9.52 -17.76
CA ARG A 17 -6.46 -10.52 -18.58
C ARG A 17 -7.98 -10.41 -18.48
N ALA A 18 -8.49 -9.95 -17.34
CA ALA A 18 -9.92 -9.82 -17.10
C ALA A 18 -10.41 -8.38 -17.26
N ASP A 19 -9.51 -7.40 -17.38
CA ASP A 19 -9.84 -5.96 -17.42
C ASP A 19 -10.72 -5.54 -16.22
N LEU A 20 -10.38 -6.06 -15.04
CA LEU A 20 -11.08 -5.79 -13.79
C LEU A 20 -10.12 -5.14 -12.77
N PRO A 21 -10.58 -4.18 -11.96
CA PRO A 21 -9.76 -3.64 -10.89
C PRO A 21 -9.35 -4.73 -9.90
N THR A 22 -8.08 -4.72 -9.48
CA THR A 22 -7.55 -5.66 -8.49
C THR A 22 -6.86 -4.96 -7.34
N ALA A 23 -6.73 -5.66 -6.21
CA ALA A 23 -5.99 -5.19 -5.06
C ALA A 23 -4.94 -6.23 -4.66
N ALA A 24 -3.68 -5.81 -4.55
CA ALA A 24 -2.58 -6.66 -4.14
C ALA A 24 -2.50 -6.78 -2.61
N VAL A 25 -2.06 -7.95 -2.14
CA VAL A 25 -1.83 -8.25 -0.71
C VAL A 25 -0.62 -9.16 -0.57
N GLY A 26 -0.14 -9.37 0.66
CA GLY A 26 0.86 -10.40 0.96
C GLY A 26 2.26 -9.85 1.14
N LEU A 27 2.68 -9.70 2.40
CA LEU A 27 4.00 -9.19 2.80
C LEU A 27 4.37 -7.84 2.14
N ILE A 28 3.39 -6.95 2.01
CA ILE A 28 3.62 -5.56 1.64
C ILE A 28 3.72 -4.77 2.95
N THR A 29 4.89 -4.20 3.21
CA THR A 29 5.22 -3.49 4.47
C THR A 29 5.88 -2.14 4.24
N GLU A 30 6.62 -1.97 3.14
CA GLU A 30 7.32 -0.72 2.85
C GLU A 30 6.46 0.24 2.00
N PRO A 31 6.40 1.54 2.33
CA PRO A 31 5.65 2.54 1.56
C PRO A 31 6.04 2.56 0.07
N GLU A 32 7.33 2.52 -0.23
CA GLU A 32 7.86 2.59 -1.61
C GLU A 32 7.43 1.37 -2.43
N HIS A 33 7.36 0.20 -1.80
CA HIS A 33 6.88 -1.01 -2.46
C HIS A 33 5.36 -0.96 -2.72
N ALA A 34 4.58 -0.45 -1.76
CA ALA A 34 3.15 -0.24 -1.97
C ALA A 34 2.88 0.75 -3.11
N ASP A 35 3.62 1.87 -3.14
CA ASP A 35 3.53 2.88 -4.21
C ASP A 35 3.92 2.29 -5.56
N SER A 36 5.02 1.52 -5.63
CA SER A 36 5.47 0.93 -6.90
C SER A 36 4.46 -0.05 -7.50
N ILE A 37 3.73 -0.80 -6.67
CA ILE A 37 2.68 -1.73 -7.12
C ILE A 37 1.56 -0.95 -7.84
N VAL A 38 1.09 0.15 -7.25
CA VAL A 38 -0.01 0.94 -7.81
C VAL A 38 0.48 1.76 -9.00
N ALA A 39 1.60 2.46 -8.86
CA ALA A 39 2.19 3.28 -9.93
C ALA A 39 2.63 2.45 -11.14
N GLY A 40 3.05 1.20 -10.92
CA GLY A 40 3.39 0.24 -11.96
C GLY A 40 2.19 -0.40 -12.66
N GLY A 41 0.97 -0.20 -12.16
CA GLY A 41 -0.25 -0.79 -12.73
C GLY A 41 -0.45 -2.27 -12.40
N ASP A 42 0.24 -2.79 -11.37
CA ASP A 42 0.17 -4.19 -10.95
C ASP A 42 -1.11 -4.50 -10.18
N ALA A 43 -1.65 -3.47 -9.55
CA ALA A 43 -2.94 -3.47 -8.88
C ALA A 43 -3.46 -2.03 -8.82
N ASP A 44 -4.77 -1.87 -8.64
CA ASP A 44 -5.40 -0.57 -8.45
C ASP A 44 -5.39 -0.15 -6.97
N ALA A 45 -5.14 -1.10 -6.06
CA ALA A 45 -5.00 -0.85 -4.63
C ALA A 45 -4.03 -1.83 -3.96
N VAL A 46 -3.60 -1.47 -2.75
CA VAL A 46 -2.81 -2.34 -1.85
C VAL A 46 -3.61 -2.58 -0.57
N LEU A 47 -3.70 -3.84 -0.17
CA LEU A 47 -4.30 -4.26 1.10
C LEU A 47 -3.20 -4.62 2.10
N LEU A 48 -3.25 -3.99 3.27
CA LEU A 48 -2.33 -4.26 4.36
C LEU A 48 -3.03 -5.08 5.45
N GLY A 49 -2.34 -6.13 5.91
CA GLY A 49 -2.84 -7.00 6.98
C GLY A 49 -2.07 -6.79 8.29
N ARG A 50 -1.13 -7.70 8.57
CA ARG A 50 -0.30 -7.70 9.79
C ARG A 50 0.44 -6.39 10.05
N GLU A 51 0.74 -5.63 9.01
CA GLU A 51 1.43 -4.34 9.16
C GLU A 51 0.57 -3.31 9.89
N LEU A 52 -0.73 -3.22 9.56
CA LEU A 52 -1.66 -2.35 10.28
C LEU A 52 -1.95 -2.83 11.71
N LEU A 53 -1.78 -4.13 12.00
CA LEU A 53 -1.90 -4.63 13.38
C LEU A 53 -0.72 -4.22 14.26
N ARG A 54 0.50 -4.18 13.70
CA ARG A 54 1.70 -3.73 14.42
C ARG A 54 1.77 -2.21 14.50
N HIS A 55 1.38 -1.54 13.43
CA HIS A 55 1.53 -0.11 13.28
C HIS A 55 0.28 0.51 12.61
N PRO A 56 -0.74 0.90 13.39
CA PRO A 56 -2.00 1.40 12.84
C PRO A 56 -1.87 2.77 12.14
N TYR A 57 -0.82 3.54 12.44
CA TYR A 57 -0.52 4.81 11.78
C TYR A 57 0.38 4.67 10.55
N TRP A 58 0.60 3.45 10.06
CA TRP A 58 1.42 3.17 8.88
C TRP A 58 1.10 4.06 7.68
N VAL A 59 -0.18 4.34 7.41
CA VAL A 59 -0.59 5.20 6.28
C VAL A 59 -0.08 6.63 6.42
N GLN A 60 -0.01 7.16 7.65
CA GLN A 60 0.51 8.51 7.91
C GLN A 60 2.02 8.56 7.66
N ASP A 61 2.73 7.53 8.11
CA ASP A 61 4.18 7.43 7.91
C ASP A 61 4.53 7.15 6.45
N ALA A 62 3.73 6.33 5.75
CA ALA A 62 3.86 6.11 4.32
C ALA A 62 3.67 7.40 3.52
N ALA A 63 2.64 8.19 3.85
CA ALA A 63 2.46 9.50 3.23
C ALA A 63 3.67 10.43 3.46
N ARG A 64 4.26 10.43 4.66
CA ARG A 64 5.49 11.18 4.94
C ARG A 64 6.68 10.68 4.10
N ALA A 65 6.92 9.37 4.07
CA ALA A 65 8.02 8.76 3.30
C ALA A 65 7.92 9.08 1.81
N LEU A 66 6.71 8.99 1.25
CA LEU A 66 6.41 9.27 -0.17
C LEU A 66 6.21 10.76 -0.48
N ARG A 67 6.36 11.64 0.52
CA ARG A 67 6.13 13.09 0.42
C ARG A 67 4.75 13.44 -0.17
N LYS A 68 3.73 12.69 0.23
CA LYS A 68 2.33 12.91 -0.13
C LYS A 68 1.61 13.63 1.01
N GLU A 69 0.81 14.61 0.67
CA GLU A 69 -0.08 15.24 1.64
C GLU A 69 -1.36 14.41 1.78
N ILE A 70 -1.73 14.17 3.04
CA ILE A 70 -3.02 13.57 3.41
C ILE A 70 -3.70 14.43 4.47
N ASP A 71 -5.01 14.28 4.57
CA ASP A 71 -5.82 14.89 5.60
C ASP A 71 -5.62 14.18 6.93
N TRP A 72 -5.10 14.91 7.92
CA TRP A 72 -4.98 14.41 9.29
C TRP A 72 -6.22 14.81 10.07
N ARG A 73 -6.63 13.94 10.99
CA ARG A 73 -7.68 14.30 11.96
C ARG A 73 -7.25 15.56 12.73
N PRO A 74 -8.15 16.52 13.00
CA PRO A 74 -7.80 17.78 13.66
C PRO A 74 -6.97 17.62 14.94
N GLN A 75 -7.28 16.58 15.71
CA GLN A 75 -6.61 16.24 16.98
C GLN A 75 -5.11 15.95 16.82
N TYR A 76 -4.67 15.52 15.63
CA TYR A 76 -3.29 15.11 15.35
C TYR A 76 -2.50 16.13 14.52
N LEU A 77 -3.10 17.27 14.14
CA LEU A 77 -2.44 18.25 13.26
C LEU A 77 -1.10 18.75 13.80
N ARG A 78 -0.94 18.89 15.13
CA ARG A 78 0.31 19.33 15.75
C ARG A 78 1.44 18.30 15.69
N ALA A 79 1.12 17.04 15.41
CA ALA A 79 2.07 15.96 15.19
C ALA A 79 2.45 15.77 13.71
N LYS A 80 1.75 16.46 12.79
CA LYS A 80 2.10 16.53 11.37
C LYS A 80 3.33 17.43 11.22
N ARG A 81 4.51 16.85 11.46
CA ARG A 81 5.83 17.43 11.20
C ARG A 81 6.50 16.69 10.05
#